data_AF-A0A7K2HYP5-F1
#
_entry.id   AF-A0A7K2HYP5-F1
#
_cell.length_a   1.000
_cell.length_b   1.000
_cell.length_c   1.000
_cell.angle_alpha   90.00
_cell.angle_beta   90.00
_cell.angle_gamma   90.00
#
_symmetry.space_group_name_H-M   'P 1'
#
loop_
_entity.id
_entity.type
_entity.pdbx_description
1 polymer ?
#
loop_
_entity_poly.entity_id
_entity_poly.type
_entity_poly.pdbx_seq_one_letter_code
_entity_poly.pdbx_strand_id
1 'polypeptide(L)'
;MAVSEQAVEAWLSGDRTDIPVETRRAITEIFGLVDDTYLSDPQTAAGADAIIVMHERLLMYSEARDLGVQHIATRDTERDPALISKVRAELRAMTKQQEQWGERQ
;
A
#
# COMPACT_ATOMS: atom_id res chain seq x y z
N MET A 1 -12.55 -25.25 9.37
CA MET A 1 -13.83 -24.96 8.69
C MET A 1 -13.53 -24.29 7.36
N ALA A 2 -14.19 -24.67 6.28
CA ALA A 2 -14.07 -23.95 5.02
C ALA A 2 -14.87 -22.63 5.10
N VAL A 3 -14.26 -21.52 4.69
CA VAL A 3 -14.93 -20.22 4.55
C VAL A 3 -15.78 -20.25 3.28
N SER A 4 -17.04 -19.82 3.34
CA SER A 4 -17.90 -19.76 2.16
C SER A 4 -17.61 -18.50 1.33
N GLU A 5 -17.81 -18.60 0.01
CA GLU A 5 -17.65 -17.47 -0.92
C GLU A 5 -18.55 -16.28 -0.54
N GLN A 6 -19.81 -16.53 -0.18
CA GLN A 6 -20.73 -15.51 0.32
C GLN A 6 -20.21 -14.76 1.56
N ALA A 7 -19.49 -15.45 2.45
CA ALA A 7 -18.91 -14.79 3.62
C ALA A 7 -17.75 -13.86 3.21
N VAL A 8 -16.95 -14.27 2.22
CA VAL A 8 -15.86 -13.44 1.67
C VAL A 8 -16.43 -12.20 0.97
N GLU A 9 -17.44 -12.37 0.12
CA GLU A 9 -18.10 -11.25 -0.56
C GLU A 9 -18.67 -10.23 0.44
N ALA A 10 -19.34 -10.70 1.49
CA ALA A 10 -19.88 -9.81 2.54
C ALA A 10 -18.79 -9.07 3.32
N TRP A 11 -17.61 -9.66 3.51
CA TRP A 11 -16.47 -8.97 4.13
C TRP A 11 -15.84 -7.93 3.19
N LEU A 12 -15.78 -8.22 1.88
CA LEU A 12 -15.24 -7.29 0.89
C LEU A 12 -16.16 -6.10 0.63
N SER A 13 -17.48 -6.31 0.66
CA SER A 13 -18.47 -5.24 0.51
C SER A 13 -18.62 -4.38 1.76
N GLY A 14 -18.20 -4.88 2.92
CA GLY A 14 -18.40 -4.23 4.22
C GLY A 14 -19.77 -4.49 4.84
N ASP A 15 -20.62 -5.32 4.22
CA ASP A 15 -21.91 -5.77 4.80
C ASP A 15 -21.69 -6.60 6.07
N ARG A 16 -20.49 -7.16 6.22
CA ARG A 16 -20.04 -7.89 7.39
C ARG A 16 -18.63 -7.44 7.77
N THR A 17 -18.38 -7.13 9.04
CA THR A 17 -17.06 -6.67 9.53
C THR A 17 -16.45 -7.59 10.60
N ASP A 18 -17.22 -8.55 11.13
CA ASP A 18 -16.79 -9.50 12.15
C ASP A 18 -16.02 -10.69 11.54
N ILE A 19 -14.79 -10.45 11.05
CA ILE A 19 -13.93 -11.54 10.56
C ILE A 19 -13.40 -12.34 11.76
N PRO A 20 -13.66 -13.67 11.88
CA PRO A 20 -13.14 -14.47 12.99
C PRO A 20 -11.61 -14.48 13.06
N VAL A 21 -11.04 -14.58 14.26
CA VAL A 21 -9.57 -14.58 14.49
C VAL A 21 -8.85 -15.62 13.63
N GLU A 22 -9.35 -16.85 13.61
CA GLU A 22 -8.72 -17.93 12.83
C GLU A 22 -8.75 -17.67 11.32
N THR A 23 -9.80 -16.99 10.84
CA THR A 23 -9.88 -16.56 9.44
C THR A 23 -8.87 -15.44 9.16
N ARG A 24 -8.73 -14.45 10.05
CA ARG A 24 -7.72 -13.39 9.88
C ARG A 24 -6.30 -13.96 9.84
N ARG A 25 -5.99 -14.94 10.71
CA ARG A 25 -4.70 -15.65 10.70
C ARG A 25 -4.44 -16.37 9.38
N ALA A 26 -5.44 -17.09 8.87
CA ALA A 26 -5.32 -17.76 7.58
C ALA A 26 -5.08 -16.75 6.44
N ILE A 27 -5.79 -15.61 6.44
CA ILE A 27 -5.58 -14.53 5.47
C ILE A 27 -4.15 -13.98 5.58
N THR A 28 -3.67 -13.70 6.79
CA THR A 28 -2.31 -13.17 6.99
C THR A 28 -1.24 -14.13 6.49
N GLU A 29 -1.44 -15.44 6.70
CA GLU A 29 -0.52 -16.46 6.21
C GLU A 29 -0.54 -16.54 4.66
N ILE A 30 -1.72 -16.57 4.05
CA ILE A 30 -1.89 -16.63 2.58
C ILE A 30 -1.24 -15.43 1.90
N PHE A 31 -1.43 -14.23 2.44
CA PHE A 31 -0.91 -12.99 1.85
C PHE A 31 0.50 -12.63 2.35
N GLY A 32 1.10 -13.45 3.21
CA GLY A 32 2.43 -13.19 3.77
C GLY A 32 2.50 -11.90 4.61
N LEU A 33 1.39 -11.53 5.27
CA LEU A 33 1.36 -10.41 6.20
C LEU A 33 2.10 -10.81 7.48
N VAL A 34 2.85 -9.84 8.02
CA VAL A 34 3.72 -10.07 9.19
C VAL A 34 2.91 -10.22 10.50
N ASP A 35 1.73 -9.62 10.56
CA ASP A 35 0.90 -9.58 11.77
C ASP A 35 -0.60 -9.47 11.40
N ASP A 36 -1.48 -10.08 12.21
CA ASP A 36 -2.93 -10.00 12.10
C ASP A 36 -3.51 -8.69 12.62
N THR A 37 -2.68 -7.88 13.31
CA THR A 37 -3.02 -6.50 13.69
C THR A 37 -3.48 -5.66 12.50
N TYR A 38 -2.95 -5.91 11.29
CA TYR A 38 -3.37 -5.21 10.07
C TYR A 38 -4.86 -5.41 9.73
N LEU A 39 -5.44 -6.53 10.13
CA LEU A 39 -6.85 -6.88 9.87
C LEU A 39 -7.74 -6.69 11.11
N SER A 40 -7.22 -6.06 12.15
CA SER A 40 -7.92 -5.85 13.43
C SER A 40 -7.96 -4.37 13.79
N ASP A 41 -8.89 -4.00 14.66
CA ASP A 41 -8.95 -2.64 15.19
C ASP A 41 -7.75 -2.38 16.11
N PRO A 42 -6.86 -1.41 15.81
CA PRO A 42 -5.66 -1.17 16.60
C PRO A 42 -6.01 -0.70 18.01
N GLN A 43 -5.87 -1.59 18.98
CA GLN A 43 -6.10 -1.29 20.39
C GLN A 43 -4.94 -0.52 21.05
N THR A 44 -3.84 -0.30 20.32
CA THR A 44 -2.63 0.37 20.81
C THR A 44 -2.01 1.26 19.73
N ALA A 45 -1.27 2.29 20.15
CA ALA A 45 -0.49 3.14 19.24
C ALA A 45 0.53 2.32 18.42
N ALA A 46 1.19 1.34 19.04
CA ALA A 46 2.11 0.44 18.35
C ALA A 46 1.42 -0.39 17.26
N GLY A 47 0.17 -0.82 17.49
CA GLY A 47 -0.64 -1.48 16.48
C GLY A 47 -1.02 -0.56 15.32
N ALA A 48 -1.32 0.71 15.60
CA ALA A 48 -1.58 1.71 14.57
C ALA A 48 -0.33 1.99 13.72
N ASP A 49 0.85 2.11 14.33
CA ASP A 49 2.12 2.30 13.62
C ASP A 49 2.43 1.10 12.71
N ALA A 50 2.17 -0.14 13.18
CA ALA A 50 2.34 -1.35 12.37
C ALA A 50 1.42 -1.35 11.12
N ILE A 51 0.18 -0.86 11.27
CA ILE A 51 -0.75 -0.71 10.14
C ILE A 51 -0.22 0.29 9.13
N ILE A 52 0.27 1.45 9.57
CA ILE A 52 0.82 2.50 8.69
C ILE A 52 2.00 1.95 7.89
N VAL A 53 2.96 1.28 8.55
CA VAL A 53 4.12 0.68 7.88
C VAL A 53 3.70 -0.37 6.85
N MET A 54 2.68 -1.19 7.15
CA MET A 54 2.16 -2.15 6.19
C MET A 54 1.50 -1.47 4.99
N HIS A 55 0.76 -0.39 5.22
CA HIS A 55 0.14 0.40 4.16
C HIS A 55 1.18 1.03 3.22
N GLU A 56 2.23 1.64 3.78
CA GLU A 56 3.36 2.19 3.02
C GLU A 56 4.06 1.12 2.16
N ARG A 57 4.25 -0.10 2.70
CA ARG A 57 4.82 -1.22 1.94
C ARG A 57 3.92 -1.65 0.78
N LEU A 58 2.60 -1.75 1.01
CA LEU A 58 1.65 -2.11 -0.04
C LEU A 58 1.60 -1.05 -1.15
N LEU A 59 1.66 0.23 -0.80
CA LEU A 59 1.78 1.32 -1.76
C LEU A 59 3.07 1.19 -2.58
N MET A 60 4.21 0.94 -1.93
CA MET A 60 5.48 0.72 -2.63
C MET A 60 5.41 -0.45 -3.62
N TYR A 61 4.76 -1.57 -3.25
CA TYR A 61 4.56 -2.68 -4.18
C TYR A 61 3.66 -2.32 -5.37
N SER A 62 2.65 -1.47 -5.15
CA SER A 62 1.80 -0.96 -6.22
C SER A 62 2.59 -0.06 -7.18
N GLU A 63 3.36 0.89 -6.65
CA GLU A 63 4.23 1.77 -7.44
C GLU A 63 5.28 0.98 -8.22
N ALA A 64 5.89 -0.03 -7.60
CA ALA A 64 6.86 -0.89 -8.26
C ALA A 64 6.28 -1.71 -9.42
N ARG A 65 4.96 -1.87 -9.52
CA ARG A 65 4.29 -2.52 -10.66
C ARG A 65 3.98 -1.56 -11.80
N ASP A 66 4.10 -0.26 -11.60
CA ASP A 66 3.90 0.73 -12.66
C ASP A 66 5.07 0.65 -13.67
N LEU A 67 4.73 0.42 -14.94
CA LEU A 67 5.73 0.28 -16.00
C LEU A 67 6.54 1.56 -16.22
N GLY A 68 5.93 2.74 -16.02
CA GLY A 68 6.63 4.02 -16.09
C GLY A 68 7.66 4.16 -14.97
N VAL A 69 7.27 3.84 -13.73
CA VAL A 69 8.16 3.81 -12.56
C VAL A 69 9.30 2.82 -12.77
N GLN A 70 9.03 1.61 -13.26
CA GLN A 70 10.05 0.62 -13.58
C GLN A 70 11.05 1.12 -14.64
N HIS A 71 10.56 1.75 -15.70
CA HIS A 71 11.43 2.30 -16.75
C HIS A 71 12.30 3.45 -16.24
N ILE A 72 11.78 4.31 -15.35
CA ILE A 72 12.57 5.39 -14.74
C ILE A 72 13.62 4.78 -13.80
N ALA A 73 13.22 3.87 -12.92
CA ALA A 73 14.10 3.25 -11.94
C ALA A 73 15.25 2.46 -12.61
N THR A 74 14.97 1.66 -13.63
CA THR A 74 15.99 0.87 -14.35
C THR A 74 16.90 1.71 -15.24
N ARG A 75 16.46 2.89 -15.71
CA ARG A 75 17.34 3.85 -16.39
C ARG A 75 18.32 4.53 -15.44
N ASP A 76 17.95 4.69 -14.17
CA ASP A 76 18.71 5.46 -13.18
C ASP A 76 19.63 4.61 -12.30
N THR A 77 19.53 3.28 -12.32
CA THR A 77 20.38 2.37 -11.52
C THR A 77 21.88 2.44 -11.83
N GLU A 78 22.29 3.10 -12.92
CA GLU A 78 23.70 3.30 -13.30
C GLU A 78 24.13 4.77 -13.36
N ARG A 79 23.30 5.73 -12.94
CA ARG A 79 23.55 7.17 -13.17
C ARG A 79 24.17 7.90 -11.97
N ASP A 80 25.01 8.88 -12.31
CA ASP A 80 25.60 9.89 -11.42
C ASP A 80 24.56 10.40 -10.39
N PRO A 81 24.87 10.41 -9.08
CA PRO A 81 24.00 10.94 -8.02
C PRO A 81 23.43 12.34 -8.31
N ALA A 82 24.17 13.19 -9.04
CA ALA A 82 23.69 14.52 -9.43
C ALA A 82 22.49 14.46 -10.39
N LEU A 83 22.40 13.41 -11.21
CA LEU A 83 21.30 13.20 -12.15
C LEU A 83 20.04 12.71 -11.44
N ILE A 84 20.19 11.80 -10.47
CA ILE A 84 19.09 11.33 -9.60
C ILE A 84 18.48 12.52 -8.85
N SER A 85 19.32 13.44 -8.36
CA SER A 85 18.83 14.65 -7.69
C SER A 85 17.99 15.56 -8.61
N LYS A 86 18.34 15.66 -9.90
CA LYS A 86 17.57 16.44 -10.88
C LYS A 86 16.24 15.77 -11.20
N VAL A 87 16.23 14.46 -11.43
CA VAL A 87 15.01 13.69 -11.67
C VAL A 87 14.03 13.85 -10.48
N ARG A 88 14.52 13.75 -9.24
CA ARG A 88 13.70 14.00 -8.05
C ARG A 88 13.14 15.42 -7.99
N ALA A 89 13.92 16.43 -8.37
CA ALA A 89 13.48 17.83 -8.37
C ALA A 89 12.37 18.07 -9.40
N GLU A 90 12.51 17.52 -10.61
CA GLU A 90 11.49 17.62 -11.66
C GLU A 90 10.21 16.89 -11.29
N LEU A 91 10.30 15.67 -10.75
CA LEU A 91 9.13 14.93 -10.27
C LEU A 91 8.35 15.74 -9.22
N ARG A 92 9.05 16.35 -8.24
CA ARG A 92 8.42 17.22 -7.23
C ARG A 92 7.76 18.46 -7.84
N ALA A 93 8.36 19.06 -8.86
CA ALA A 93 7.78 20.21 -9.55
C ALA A 93 6.49 19.84 -10.29
N MET A 94 6.46 18.68 -10.95
CA MET A 94 5.29 18.16 -11.65
C MET A 94 4.14 17.81 -10.71
N THR A 95 4.42 17.15 -9.58
CA THR A 95 3.40 16.82 -8.57
C THR A 95 2.77 18.08 -7.97
N LYS A 96 3.60 19.07 -7.59
CA LYS A 96 3.10 20.35 -7.06
C LYS A 96 2.25 21.11 -8.08
N GLN A 97 2.57 21.00 -9.36
CA GLN A 97 1.78 21.62 -10.42
C GLN A 97 0.42 20.93 -10.58
N GLN A 98 0.34 19.60 -10.47
CA GLN A 98 -0.94 18.87 -10.50
C GLN A 98 -1.87 19.25 -9.33
N GLU A 99 -1.33 19.35 -8.11
CA GLU A 99 -2.10 19.76 -6.92
C GLU A 99 -2.72 21.15 -7.11
N GLN A 100 -1.94 22.11 -7.62
CA GLN A 100 -2.41 23.48 -7.90
C GLN A 100 -3.43 23.59 -9.04
N TRP A 101 -3.54 22.56 -9.89
CA TRP A 101 -4.55 22.49 -10.93
C TRP A 101 -5.84 21.85 -10.43
N GLY A 102 -5.75 20.87 -9.51
CA GLY A 102 -6.90 20.29 -8.81
C GLY A 102 -7.61 21.26 -7.86
N GLU A 103 -6.87 22.17 -7.22
CA GLU A 103 -7.44 23.21 -6.33
C GLU A 103 -8.16 24.37 -7.07
N ARG A 104 -8.01 24.46 -8.40
CA ARG A 104 -8.61 25.51 -9.23
C ARG A 104 -9.88 25.07 -9.98
N GLN A 105 -10.33 23.83 -9.78
CA GLN A 105 -11.61 23.30 -10.27
C GLN A 105 -12.64 23.24 -9.15
#